data_AF-Q24HQ3-F1
#
_entry.id   AF-Q24HQ3-F1
#
_cell.length_a   1.000
_cell.length_b   1.000
_cell.length_c   1.000
_cell.angle_alpha   90.00
_cell.angle_beta   90.00
_cell.angle_gamma   90.00
#
_symmetry.space_group_name_H-M   'P 1'
#
loop_
_entity.id
_entity.type
_entity.pdbx_description
1 polymer ?
#
loop_
_entity_poly.entity_id
_entity_poly.type
_entity_poly.pdbx_seq_one_letter_code
_entity_poly.pdbx_strand_id
1 'polypeptide(L)'
;MEGNLKSIRVQFEANKFKQVITQPDQTIGELKSLLLARLSELIKGQTFDAQSFLLADEDEFAFSDSDIVSSLINQNDLVKIIVNQTVLQQQQEQNNQNAQNIQKQTDTTNQDQVNQEQQGQLNQVELQYKEEDPAEAIVVIYDVSGSMKSGFFNDPLISRIGAVNAFFSAFADKTLAYEYNHIVQLYWFDDRIEKKCDFTKDMNHFIKLVDDANPRGSTRLYDALMEGINSLLLIKKKYPNIILRLIAMTDGEDNQSKYKPEEVAKQIVMNRITLDSFVVSKESFGLKTITHASGGRCYCPQDLAVGMKLFEIETILSVRARDLPNSNNLPLQNVEINLDILRDKPFDTEGIQVTHQAQISKQAGDVSDIIKKYQKVISQPPQNNQQQPQSSSASTTAQQNQISHSSGCMKRLIRELEFFPQQPETYKVKVFPEQDDITNWKVLMIGPEGSSYHQGVYMLYINFPQSYPFKPPSVKFITPIYHCNVNSQGRICIDILKDNWSPALTMAAVFNSISELMLHPNPIDALESNIAAEMNHEYDLYKQKCLQHVANNANKPMELLMEEIFGKQVDTSSEVYIKTKVQLTNWIQNNKLPCQKEQNH
;
A
#
# COMPACT_ATOMS: atom_id res chain seq x y z
N MET A 1 22.64 -46.54 22.18
CA MET A 1 22.77 -45.07 22.09
C MET A 1 21.53 -44.57 21.37
N GLU A 2 20.47 -44.31 22.13
CA GLU A 2 19.24 -43.70 21.63
C GLU A 2 19.55 -42.23 21.32
N GLY A 3 19.73 -41.91 20.03
CA GLY A 3 19.81 -40.53 19.59
C GLY A 3 18.50 -39.82 19.88
N ASN A 4 18.56 -38.62 20.49
CA ASN A 4 17.42 -37.76 20.77
C ASN A 4 16.51 -37.64 19.53
N LEU A 5 15.42 -38.40 19.51
CA LEU A 5 14.39 -38.29 18.49
C LEU A 5 13.75 -36.91 18.62
N LYS A 6 13.96 -36.05 17.61
CA LYS A 6 13.35 -34.73 17.56
C LYS A 6 11.84 -34.87 17.30
N SER A 7 11.07 -33.97 17.88
CA SER A 7 9.60 -34.07 17.90
C SER A 7 8.97 -32.69 17.88
N ILE A 8 7.81 -32.58 17.24
CA ILE A 8 7.00 -31.36 17.19
C ILE A 8 5.73 -31.52 18.03
N ARG A 9 5.17 -30.41 18.51
CA ARG A 9 3.83 -30.39 19.15
C ARG A 9 2.83 -30.03 18.07
N VAL A 10 1.84 -30.89 17.84
CA VAL A 10 0.78 -30.65 16.86
C VAL A 10 -0.51 -30.36 17.60
N GLN A 11 -1.17 -29.26 17.26
CA GLN A 11 -2.49 -28.91 17.76
C GLN A 11 -3.52 -29.01 16.64
N PHE A 12 -4.61 -29.71 16.93
CA PHE A 12 -5.81 -29.71 16.12
C PHE A 12 -7.02 -29.43 17.02
N GLU A 13 -7.69 -28.30 16.80
CA GLU A 13 -8.75 -27.79 17.69
C GLU A 13 -8.29 -27.76 19.16
N ALA A 14 -9.01 -28.46 20.05
CA ALA A 14 -8.67 -28.60 21.47
C ALA A 14 -7.65 -29.72 21.75
N ASN A 15 -7.33 -30.56 20.76
CA ASN A 15 -6.44 -31.70 20.93
C ASN A 15 -4.98 -31.32 20.65
N LYS A 16 -4.07 -31.76 21.52
CA LYS A 16 -2.63 -31.60 21.33
C LYS A 16 -1.95 -32.96 21.42
N PHE A 17 -1.10 -33.28 20.44
CA PHE A 17 -0.31 -34.50 20.46
C PHE A 17 1.12 -34.24 20.00
N LYS A 18 2.02 -35.15 20.36
CA LYS A 18 3.44 -35.06 20.01
C LYS A 18 3.71 -35.94 18.79
N GLN A 19 4.26 -35.36 17.73
CA GLN A 19 4.67 -36.09 16.54
C GLN A 19 6.19 -36.24 16.52
N VAL A 20 6.67 -37.48 16.47
CA VAL A 20 8.09 -37.77 16.32
C VAL A 20 8.45 -37.61 14.85
N ILE A 21 9.55 -36.90 14.58
CA ILE A 21 10.06 -36.71 13.23
C ILE A 21 11.23 -37.68 13.01
N THR A 22 10.98 -38.69 12.17
CA THR A 22 11.98 -39.71 11.80
C THR A 22 12.88 -39.26 10.65
N GLN A 23 12.42 -38.33 9.82
CA GLN A 23 13.16 -37.77 8.68
C GLN A 23 13.09 -36.23 8.72
N PRO A 24 14.13 -35.53 9.21
CA PRO A 24 14.15 -34.08 9.30
C PRO A 24 14.13 -33.36 7.94
N ASP A 25 14.65 -34.00 6.89
CA ASP A 25 14.78 -33.40 5.55
C ASP A 25 13.55 -33.66 4.66
N GLN A 26 12.51 -34.29 5.21
CA GLN A 26 11.25 -34.48 4.48
C GLN A 26 10.54 -33.14 4.27
N THR A 27 9.69 -33.09 3.25
CA THR A 27 8.84 -31.94 2.95
C THR A 27 7.63 -31.85 3.88
N ILE A 28 7.03 -30.67 3.99
CA ILE A 28 5.77 -30.46 4.70
C ILE A 28 4.63 -31.29 4.07
N GLY A 29 4.62 -31.47 2.75
CA GLY A 29 3.65 -32.34 2.07
C GLY A 29 3.73 -33.81 2.50
N GLU A 30 4.96 -34.31 2.69
CA GLU A 30 5.19 -35.67 3.21
C GLU A 30 4.77 -35.79 4.69
N LEU A 31 5.06 -34.76 5.50
CA LEU A 31 4.63 -34.70 6.89
C LEU A 31 3.09 -34.67 7.02
N LYS A 32 2.38 -33.93 6.15
CA LYS A 32 0.90 -33.93 6.10
C LYS A 32 0.34 -35.33 5.86
N SER A 33 0.93 -36.07 4.93
CA SER A 33 0.54 -37.45 4.62
C SER A 33 0.71 -38.38 5.83
N LEU A 34 1.73 -38.14 6.65
CA LEU A 34 1.99 -38.89 7.88
C LEU A 34 1.03 -38.50 9.02
N LEU A 35 0.67 -37.22 9.14
CA LEU A 35 -0.28 -36.72 10.13
C LEU A 35 -1.72 -37.15 9.84
N LEU A 36 -2.08 -37.29 8.56
CA LEU A 36 -3.38 -37.78 8.10
C LEU A 36 -3.81 -39.07 8.80
N ALA A 37 -2.94 -40.08 8.79
CA ALA A 37 -3.21 -41.39 9.39
C ALA A 37 -3.56 -41.27 10.89
N ARG A 38 -2.90 -40.34 11.59
CA ARG A 38 -3.08 -40.11 13.02
C ARG A 38 -4.30 -39.24 13.33
N LEU A 39 -4.65 -38.30 12.45
CA LEU A 39 -5.86 -37.48 12.56
C LEU A 39 -7.12 -38.30 12.32
N SER A 40 -7.08 -39.25 11.38
CA SER A 40 -8.19 -40.19 11.15
C SER A 40 -8.47 -41.10 12.35
N GLU A 41 -7.48 -41.38 13.21
CA GLU A 41 -7.69 -42.12 14.46
C GLU A 41 -8.27 -41.25 15.59
N LEU A 42 -7.90 -39.96 15.63
CA LEU A 42 -8.36 -39.02 16.65
C LEU A 42 -9.82 -38.59 16.45
N ILE A 43 -10.29 -38.56 15.20
CA ILE A 43 -11.62 -38.02 14.84
C ILE A 43 -12.45 -39.17 14.29
N LYS A 44 -13.16 -39.88 15.18
CA LYS A 44 -14.06 -40.98 14.80
C LYS A 44 -15.11 -40.50 13.79
N GLY A 45 -14.98 -40.92 12.53
CA GLY A 45 -16.04 -40.78 11.52
C GLY A 45 -15.88 -39.64 10.50
N GLN A 46 -14.74 -38.95 10.44
CA GLN A 46 -14.44 -38.00 9.35
C GLN A 46 -13.24 -38.46 8.52
N THR A 47 -13.41 -38.51 7.20
CA THR A 47 -12.32 -38.76 6.24
C THR A 47 -11.66 -37.44 5.89
N PHE A 48 -10.39 -37.29 6.23
CA PHE A 48 -9.55 -36.17 5.78
C PHE A 48 -8.72 -36.62 4.58
N ASP A 49 -8.62 -35.78 3.56
CA ASP A 49 -7.61 -35.91 2.50
C ASP A 49 -6.45 -34.93 2.76
N ALA A 50 -5.32 -35.10 2.06
CA ALA A 50 -4.14 -34.27 2.29
C ALA A 50 -4.35 -32.80 1.89
N GLN A 51 -5.39 -32.50 1.11
CA GLN A 51 -5.76 -31.16 0.65
C GLN A 51 -6.77 -30.48 1.58
N SER A 52 -7.42 -31.23 2.47
CA SER A 52 -8.47 -30.76 3.37
C SER A 52 -7.94 -29.96 4.58
N PHE A 53 -6.62 -29.96 4.80
CA PHE A 53 -5.99 -29.20 5.87
C PHE A 53 -4.59 -28.68 5.51
N LEU A 54 -4.21 -27.61 6.18
CA LEU A 54 -2.89 -26.99 6.11
C LEU A 54 -2.20 -27.10 7.48
N LEU A 55 -0.88 -27.10 7.46
CA LEU A 55 -0.07 -26.94 8.67
C LEU A 55 0.33 -25.48 8.77
N ALA A 56 0.24 -24.91 9.96
CA ALA A 56 0.60 -23.53 10.25
C ALA A 56 1.40 -23.44 11.56
N ASP A 57 2.09 -22.33 11.77
CA ASP A 57 2.81 -22.03 13.01
C ASP A 57 1.87 -21.55 14.15
N GLU A 58 2.45 -21.04 15.24
CA GLU A 58 1.71 -20.50 16.38
C GLU A 58 0.85 -19.29 16.02
N ASP A 59 1.28 -18.50 15.03
CA ASP A 59 0.64 -17.27 14.54
C ASP A 59 -0.31 -17.52 13.36
N GLU A 60 -0.55 -18.79 13.00
CA GLU A 60 -1.47 -19.24 11.93
C GLU A 60 -0.98 -18.97 10.50
N PHE A 61 0.32 -18.74 10.29
CA PHE A 61 0.91 -18.70 8.95
C PHE A 61 1.06 -20.11 8.38
N ALA A 62 0.46 -20.35 7.21
CA ALA A 62 0.47 -21.66 6.57
C ALA A 62 1.82 -21.96 5.88
N PHE A 63 2.35 -23.15 6.13
CA PHE A 63 3.54 -23.67 5.44
C PHE A 63 3.20 -24.12 4.01
N SER A 64 4.14 -23.93 3.08
CA SER A 64 4.08 -24.51 1.75
C SER A 64 4.40 -26.01 1.81
N ASP A 65 3.77 -26.80 0.93
CA ASP A 65 4.06 -28.24 0.85
C ASP A 65 5.51 -28.54 0.45
N SER A 66 6.20 -27.57 -0.19
CA SER A 66 7.61 -27.66 -0.57
C SER A 66 8.60 -27.34 0.55
N ASP A 67 8.14 -26.80 1.67
CA ASP A 67 9.01 -26.41 2.77
C ASP A 67 9.62 -27.65 3.47
N ILE A 68 10.80 -27.51 4.07
CA ILE A 68 11.52 -28.63 4.69
C ILE A 68 11.24 -28.65 6.20
N VAL A 69 10.90 -29.81 6.76
CA VAL A 69 10.53 -29.98 8.17
C VAL A 69 11.63 -29.56 9.15
N SER A 70 12.90 -29.61 8.75
CA SER A 70 14.03 -29.16 9.57
C SER A 70 13.97 -27.68 9.97
N SER A 71 13.26 -26.83 9.20
CA SER A 71 12.99 -25.44 9.57
C SER A 71 12.04 -25.33 10.78
N LEU A 72 11.11 -26.27 10.95
CA LEU A 72 10.15 -26.33 12.06
C LEU A 72 10.75 -26.84 13.37
N ILE A 73 11.84 -27.62 13.28
CA ILE A 73 12.35 -28.41 14.40
C ILE A 73 13.27 -27.60 15.33
N ASN A 74 13.75 -26.44 14.90
CA ASN A 74 14.78 -25.70 15.64
C ASN A 74 14.27 -25.04 16.95
N GLN A 75 12.96 -24.95 17.18
CA GLN A 75 12.39 -24.21 18.32
C GLN A 75 11.32 -24.95 19.13
N ASN A 76 11.03 -26.24 18.84
CA ASN A 76 10.00 -27.03 19.56
C ASN A 76 8.58 -26.43 19.38
N ASP A 77 8.36 -25.85 18.20
CA ASP A 77 7.19 -25.04 17.84
C ASP A 77 5.92 -25.87 17.82
N LEU A 78 4.84 -25.19 18.20
CA LEU A 78 3.49 -25.72 18.07
C LEU A 78 3.03 -25.53 16.61
N VAL A 79 2.80 -26.64 15.93
CA VAL A 79 2.24 -26.67 14.59
C VAL A 79 0.72 -26.83 14.71
N LYS A 80 -0.04 -25.86 14.22
CA LYS A 80 -1.50 -25.91 14.16
C LYS A 80 -1.97 -26.57 12.87
N ILE A 81 -2.95 -27.44 12.97
CA ILE A 81 -3.68 -27.98 11.82
C ILE A 81 -4.91 -27.11 11.58
N ILE A 82 -4.96 -26.48 10.42
CA ILE A 82 -6.07 -25.63 9.99
C ILE A 82 -6.84 -26.38 8.92
N VAL A 83 -8.07 -26.78 9.24
CA VAL A 83 -8.95 -27.47 8.30
C VAL A 83 -9.64 -26.44 7.40
N ASN A 84 -9.58 -26.67 6.10
CA ASN A 84 -10.24 -25.82 5.12
C ASN A 84 -11.75 -26.13 5.10
N GLN A 85 -12.51 -25.43 5.94
CA GLN A 85 -13.95 -25.63 6.10
C GLN A 85 -14.73 -25.50 4.77
N THR A 86 -14.22 -24.70 3.84
CA THR A 86 -14.77 -24.53 2.49
C THR A 86 -14.69 -25.82 1.67
N VAL A 87 -13.62 -26.60 1.81
CA VAL A 87 -13.41 -27.88 1.11
C VAL A 87 -14.28 -28.99 1.71
N LEU A 88 -14.45 -29.01 3.04
CA LEU A 88 -15.37 -29.94 3.71
C LEU A 88 -16.83 -29.66 3.36
N GLN A 89 -17.23 -28.38 3.26
CA GLN A 89 -18.57 -28.01 2.79
C GLN A 89 -18.78 -28.42 1.33
N GLN A 90 -17.79 -28.19 0.46
CA GLN A 90 -17.87 -28.61 -0.95
C GLN A 90 -17.93 -30.14 -1.10
N GLN A 91 -17.19 -30.91 -0.29
CA GLN A 91 -17.29 -32.38 -0.30
C GLN A 91 -18.60 -32.89 0.29
N GLN A 92 -19.15 -32.26 1.32
CA GLN A 92 -20.47 -32.59 1.84
C GLN A 92 -21.58 -32.25 0.85
N GLU A 93 -21.47 -31.12 0.14
CA GLU A 93 -22.38 -30.74 -0.95
C GLU A 93 -22.26 -31.69 -2.13
N GLN A 94 -21.05 -32.13 -2.49
CA GLN A 94 -20.82 -33.08 -3.57
C GLN A 94 -21.27 -34.50 -3.21
N ASN A 95 -21.11 -34.92 -1.95
CA ASN A 95 -21.65 -36.18 -1.44
C ASN A 95 -23.19 -36.14 -1.33
N ASN A 96 -23.76 -34.99 -0.96
CA ASN A 96 -25.21 -34.78 -0.96
C ASN A 96 -25.78 -34.70 -2.38
N GLN A 97 -25.06 -34.09 -3.33
CA GLN A 97 -25.43 -34.10 -4.76
C GLN A 97 -25.31 -35.49 -5.36
N ASN A 98 -24.30 -36.28 -4.98
CA ASN A 98 -24.17 -37.68 -5.40
C ASN A 98 -25.27 -38.54 -4.78
N ALA A 99 -25.63 -38.35 -3.50
CA ALA A 99 -26.78 -39.02 -2.89
C ALA A 99 -28.11 -38.63 -3.55
N GLN A 100 -28.30 -37.35 -3.88
CA GLN A 100 -29.48 -36.87 -4.60
C GLN A 100 -29.52 -37.33 -6.08
N ASN A 101 -28.37 -37.53 -6.71
CA ASN A 101 -28.27 -38.07 -8.08
C ASN A 101 -28.49 -39.59 -8.12
N ILE A 102 -28.12 -40.32 -7.07
CA ILE A 102 -28.44 -41.75 -6.90
C ILE A 102 -29.94 -41.92 -6.60
N GLN A 103 -30.60 -40.97 -5.92
CA GLN A 103 -32.05 -40.98 -5.68
C GLN A 103 -32.89 -40.50 -6.89
N LYS A 104 -32.29 -39.80 -7.86
CA LYS A 104 -32.96 -39.26 -9.07
C LYS A 104 -32.87 -40.16 -10.31
N GLN A 105 -32.33 -41.38 -10.19
CA GLN A 105 -32.34 -42.39 -11.26
C GLN A 105 -33.39 -43.49 -11.08
N THR A 106 -34.39 -43.27 -10.22
CA THR A 106 -35.62 -44.05 -10.18
C THR A 106 -36.83 -43.13 -10.20
N ASP A 107 -37.72 -43.41 -11.14
CA ASP A 107 -39.07 -42.88 -11.33
C ASP A 107 -39.24 -41.58 -12.12
N THR A 108 -39.52 -41.82 -13.41
CA THR A 108 -40.20 -40.97 -14.36
C THR A 108 -41.68 -40.84 -13.99
N THR A 109 -42.26 -39.65 -14.19
CA THR A 109 -43.46 -39.30 -15.02
C THR A 109 -44.37 -38.26 -14.35
N ASN A 110 -44.85 -37.31 -15.17
CA ASN A 110 -46.04 -36.43 -15.07
C ASN A 110 -45.93 -35.01 -14.46
N GLN A 111 -45.92 -34.06 -15.39
CA GLN A 111 -46.81 -32.90 -15.61
C GLN A 111 -47.39 -32.07 -14.44
N ASP A 112 -47.23 -30.76 -14.68
CA ASP A 112 -48.12 -29.63 -14.39
C ASP A 112 -48.15 -28.97 -12.99
N GLN A 113 -47.79 -27.68 -13.05
CA GLN A 113 -48.28 -26.53 -12.28
C GLN A 113 -48.28 -26.63 -10.75
N VAL A 114 -47.41 -25.86 -10.09
CA VAL A 114 -47.80 -24.82 -9.10
C VAL A 114 -46.68 -23.78 -9.03
N ASN A 115 -47.10 -22.52 -9.12
CA ASN A 115 -46.32 -21.31 -8.92
C ASN A 115 -46.06 -21.06 -7.43
N GLN A 116 -44.99 -20.30 -7.15
CA GLN A 116 -44.72 -19.58 -5.88
C GLN A 116 -44.23 -20.43 -4.70
N GLU A 117 -42.95 -20.31 -4.39
CA GLU A 117 -42.44 -19.75 -3.13
C GLU A 117 -40.92 -19.91 -3.07
N GLN A 118 -40.24 -18.77 -2.86
CA GLN A 118 -38.89 -18.56 -2.31
C GLN A 118 -38.05 -17.57 -3.13
N GLN A 119 -38.54 -16.32 -3.16
CA GLN A 119 -37.64 -15.18 -2.93
C GLN A 119 -37.36 -15.13 -1.43
N GLY A 120 -36.08 -15.15 -1.05
CA GLY A 120 -35.67 -14.86 0.32
C GLY A 120 -34.46 -15.66 0.79
N GLN A 121 -33.28 -15.33 0.27
CA GLN A 121 -31.99 -15.26 1.01
C GLN A 121 -30.85 -14.96 0.03
N LEU A 122 -30.80 -13.72 -0.47
CA LEU A 122 -29.50 -13.11 -0.76
C LEU A 122 -28.98 -12.62 0.58
N ASN A 123 -28.43 -13.53 1.38
CA ASN A 123 -27.62 -13.12 2.50
C ASN A 123 -26.35 -12.50 1.94
N GLN A 124 -26.21 -11.20 2.20
CA GLN A 124 -24.96 -10.47 2.16
C GLN A 124 -23.92 -11.30 2.92
N VAL A 125 -23.05 -11.98 2.19
CA VAL A 125 -21.74 -12.32 2.74
C VAL A 125 -20.98 -11.00 2.72
N GLU A 126 -21.05 -10.31 3.85
CA GLU A 126 -20.10 -9.25 4.18
C GLU A 126 -18.72 -9.90 4.10
N LEU A 127 -18.02 -9.71 2.98
CA LEU A 127 -16.66 -10.19 2.77
C LEU A 127 -15.79 -9.51 3.83
N GLN A 128 -15.51 -10.22 4.91
CA GLN A 128 -14.55 -9.79 5.90
C GLN A 128 -13.19 -9.65 5.22
N TYR A 129 -12.79 -8.41 4.96
CA TYR A 129 -11.41 -8.09 4.63
C TYR A 129 -10.52 -8.58 5.77
N LYS A 130 -9.66 -9.57 5.53
CA LYS A 130 -8.52 -9.78 6.41
C LYS A 130 -7.50 -8.71 6.06
N GLU A 131 -7.13 -7.87 7.02
CA GLU A 131 -6.21 -6.73 6.80
C GLU A 131 -4.79 -7.14 6.35
N GLU A 132 -4.50 -8.44 6.22
CA GLU A 132 -3.25 -9.01 5.70
C GLU A 132 -3.24 -9.26 4.18
N ASP A 133 -4.41 -9.18 3.52
CA ASP A 133 -4.52 -9.39 2.08
C ASP A 133 -3.69 -8.35 1.31
N PRO A 134 -2.94 -8.76 0.28
CA PRO A 134 -2.13 -7.85 -0.50
C PRO A 134 -2.99 -6.77 -1.17
N ALA A 135 -2.54 -5.52 -1.08
CA ALA A 135 -3.27 -4.38 -1.59
C ALA A 135 -3.14 -4.22 -3.12
N GLU A 136 -2.02 -4.70 -3.68
CA GLU A 136 -1.66 -4.55 -5.09
C GLU A 136 -0.80 -5.74 -5.52
N ALA A 137 -1.14 -6.34 -6.66
CA ALA A 137 -0.35 -7.35 -7.34
C ALA A 137 0.34 -6.72 -8.55
N ILE A 138 1.66 -6.88 -8.60
CA ILE A 138 2.51 -6.28 -9.61
C ILE A 138 3.21 -7.40 -10.37
N VAL A 139 2.99 -7.48 -11.68
CA VAL A 139 3.83 -8.30 -12.56
C VAL A 139 4.82 -7.39 -13.28
N VAL A 140 6.10 -7.67 -13.08
CA VAL A 140 7.21 -6.97 -13.72
C VAL A 140 7.63 -7.79 -14.94
N ILE A 141 7.50 -7.17 -16.11
CA ILE A 141 7.96 -7.69 -17.39
C ILE A 141 9.31 -7.04 -17.68
N TYR A 142 10.38 -7.81 -17.49
CA TYR A 142 11.76 -7.35 -17.50
C TYR A 142 12.47 -7.80 -18.76
N ASP A 143 12.96 -6.84 -19.53
CA ASP A 143 13.62 -7.07 -20.81
C ASP A 143 15.07 -7.51 -20.62
N VAL A 144 15.36 -8.74 -21.05
CA VAL A 144 16.72 -9.28 -21.10
C VAL A 144 17.17 -9.48 -22.55
N SER A 145 16.57 -8.79 -23.52
CA SER A 145 16.90 -8.92 -24.94
C SER A 145 18.28 -8.36 -25.28
N GLY A 146 18.86 -8.78 -26.40
CA GLY A 146 20.21 -8.36 -26.81
C GLY A 146 20.38 -6.84 -26.95
N SER A 147 19.32 -6.10 -27.30
CA SER A 147 19.33 -4.64 -27.47
C SER A 147 19.59 -3.89 -26.16
N MET A 148 19.31 -4.53 -25.02
CA MET A 148 19.57 -3.99 -23.68
C MET A 148 21.06 -3.88 -23.32
N LYS A 149 21.97 -4.44 -24.15
CA LYS A 149 23.43 -4.19 -24.06
C LYS A 149 23.84 -2.80 -24.54
N SER A 150 23.00 -2.14 -25.32
CA SER A 150 23.31 -0.83 -25.88
C SER A 150 23.48 0.22 -24.78
N GLY A 151 24.19 1.31 -25.11
CA GLY A 151 24.36 2.44 -24.20
C GLY A 151 23.02 3.11 -23.84
N PHE A 152 22.94 3.62 -22.61
CA PHE A 152 21.78 4.30 -22.06
C PHE A 152 21.80 5.80 -22.43
N PHE A 153 21.05 6.17 -23.47
CA PHE A 153 20.92 7.55 -23.98
C PHE A 153 22.25 8.33 -24.02
N ASN A 154 22.40 9.32 -23.14
CA ASN A 154 23.51 10.26 -23.11
C ASN A 154 24.73 9.73 -22.33
N ASP A 155 24.57 8.60 -21.63
CA ASP A 155 25.65 7.94 -20.89
C ASP A 155 25.97 6.57 -21.53
N PRO A 156 26.90 6.53 -22.49
CA PRO A 156 27.28 5.29 -23.15
C PRO A 156 28.08 4.34 -22.25
N LEU A 157 28.51 4.77 -21.05
CA LEU A 157 29.21 3.89 -20.09
C LEU A 157 28.24 2.98 -19.33
N ILE A 158 26.97 3.38 -19.25
CA ILE A 158 25.91 2.62 -18.61
C ILE A 158 25.12 1.90 -19.69
N SER A 159 24.97 0.57 -19.56
CA SER A 159 24.09 -0.20 -20.45
C SER A 159 22.62 0.06 -20.10
N ARG A 160 21.73 -0.08 -21.08
CA ARG A 160 20.27 0.01 -20.83
C ARG A 160 19.82 -0.94 -19.72
N ILE A 161 20.31 -2.19 -19.70
CA ILE A 161 20.03 -3.13 -18.62
C ILE A 161 20.57 -2.65 -17.26
N GLY A 162 21.74 -1.99 -17.25
CA GLY A 162 22.31 -1.41 -16.02
C GLY A 162 21.45 -0.27 -15.47
N ALA A 163 20.94 0.60 -16.34
CA ALA A 163 20.00 1.65 -15.94
C ALA A 163 18.67 1.07 -15.41
N VAL A 164 18.13 0.06 -16.10
CA VAL A 164 16.92 -0.64 -15.64
C VAL A 164 17.14 -1.36 -14.30
N ASN A 165 18.30 -2.00 -14.08
CA ASN A 165 18.64 -2.57 -12.78
C ASN A 165 18.61 -1.51 -11.69
N ALA A 166 19.24 -0.36 -11.90
CA ALA A 166 19.23 0.73 -10.92
C ALA A 166 17.81 1.25 -10.63
N PHE A 167 16.98 1.41 -11.67
CA PHE A 167 15.57 1.79 -11.54
C PHE A 167 14.77 0.78 -10.73
N PHE A 168 14.98 -0.51 -11.02
CA PHE A 168 14.28 -1.57 -10.32
C PHE A 168 14.75 -1.71 -8.87
N SER A 169 16.04 -1.60 -8.58
CA SER A 169 16.55 -1.60 -7.21
C SER A 169 15.98 -0.42 -6.43
N ALA A 170 15.91 0.77 -7.03
CA ALA A 170 15.24 1.92 -6.41
C ALA A 170 13.76 1.65 -6.11
N PHE A 171 13.03 1.03 -7.05
CA PHE A 171 11.65 0.61 -6.84
C PHE A 171 11.53 -0.36 -5.66
N ALA A 172 12.38 -1.39 -5.61
CA ALA A 172 12.34 -2.42 -4.58
C ALA A 172 12.70 -1.86 -3.19
N ASP A 173 13.78 -1.09 -3.09
CA ASP A 173 14.24 -0.45 -1.87
C ASP A 173 13.17 0.50 -1.31
N LYS A 174 12.59 1.36 -2.16
CA LYS A 174 11.54 2.29 -1.73
C LYS A 174 10.22 1.57 -1.43
N THR A 175 9.93 0.45 -2.10
CA THR A 175 8.76 -0.39 -1.79
C THR A 175 8.88 -1.01 -0.39
N LEU A 176 10.06 -1.55 -0.07
CA LEU A 176 10.38 -2.10 1.26
C LEU A 176 10.36 -1.01 2.33
N ALA A 177 11.09 0.09 2.10
CA ALA A 177 11.21 1.18 3.07
C ALA A 177 9.86 1.83 3.42
N TYR A 178 8.94 1.85 2.46
CA TYR A 178 7.60 2.43 2.63
C TYR A 178 6.53 1.41 3.01
N GLU A 179 6.91 0.14 3.21
CA GLU A 179 6.05 -0.96 3.65
C GLU A 179 4.78 -1.11 2.82
N TYR A 180 4.90 -0.96 1.51
CA TYR A 180 3.75 -1.24 0.66
C TYR A 180 3.43 -2.73 0.70
N ASN A 181 2.16 -3.05 0.95
CA ASN A 181 1.65 -4.42 0.91
C ASN A 181 1.46 -4.90 -0.54
N HIS A 182 2.56 -4.98 -1.27
CA HIS A 182 2.65 -5.46 -2.64
C HIS A 182 3.00 -6.95 -2.67
N ILE A 183 2.44 -7.67 -3.64
CA ILE A 183 3.00 -8.94 -4.08
C ILE A 183 3.52 -8.77 -5.50
N VAL A 184 4.76 -9.18 -5.73
CA VAL A 184 5.46 -8.93 -6.98
C VAL A 184 5.84 -10.26 -7.63
N GLN A 185 5.73 -10.32 -8.95
CA GLN A 185 6.13 -11.45 -9.78
C GLN A 185 7.01 -10.96 -10.93
N LEU A 186 8.05 -11.72 -11.27
CA LEU A 186 9.01 -11.37 -12.33
C LEU A 186 8.91 -12.32 -13.52
N TYR A 187 8.84 -11.74 -14.70
CA TYR A 187 9.11 -12.42 -15.96
C TYR A 187 10.32 -11.79 -16.63
N TRP A 188 11.25 -12.62 -17.06
CA TRP A 188 12.23 -12.21 -18.06
C TRP A 188 11.69 -12.51 -19.43
N PHE A 189 11.96 -11.61 -20.37
CA PHE A 189 11.65 -11.88 -21.76
C PHE A 189 12.81 -11.53 -22.69
N ASP A 190 13.00 -12.43 -23.65
CA ASP A 190 13.88 -12.34 -24.80
C ASP A 190 13.18 -13.04 -26.00
N ASP A 191 13.81 -14.05 -26.61
CA ASP A 191 13.17 -14.98 -27.53
C ASP A 191 12.27 -16.01 -26.79
N ARG A 192 12.32 -16.03 -25.47
CA ARG A 192 11.52 -16.84 -24.56
C ARG A 192 10.97 -15.97 -23.44
N ILE A 193 9.95 -16.47 -22.76
CA ILE A 193 9.36 -15.81 -21.59
C ILE A 193 9.54 -16.77 -20.42
N GLU A 194 10.33 -16.35 -19.43
CA GLU A 194 10.69 -17.17 -18.29
C GLU A 194 10.16 -16.52 -17.01
N LYS A 195 9.23 -17.21 -16.33
CA LYS A 195 8.81 -16.84 -14.97
C LYS A 195 9.97 -17.11 -14.01
N LYS A 196 10.45 -16.07 -13.32
CA LYS A 196 11.59 -16.20 -12.39
C LYS A 196 11.18 -16.39 -10.93
N CYS A 197 10.02 -15.87 -10.55
CA CYS A 197 9.43 -16.11 -9.24
C CYS A 197 7.90 -16.21 -9.35
N ASP A 198 7.27 -16.81 -8.34
CA ASP A 198 5.85 -16.63 -8.10
C ASP A 198 5.60 -15.33 -7.31
N PHE A 199 4.33 -14.92 -7.19
CA PHE A 199 3.98 -13.74 -6.40
C PHE A 199 4.53 -13.84 -4.98
N THR A 200 5.43 -12.92 -4.64
CA THR A 200 6.13 -12.89 -3.35
C THR A 200 6.12 -11.49 -2.75
N LYS A 201 6.21 -11.41 -1.41
CA LYS A 201 6.49 -10.16 -0.68
C LYS A 201 7.99 -9.94 -0.46
N ASP A 202 8.81 -10.97 -0.70
CA ASP A 202 10.26 -10.90 -0.54
C ASP A 202 10.91 -10.19 -1.73
N MET A 203 11.10 -8.88 -1.58
CA MET A 203 11.80 -8.05 -2.57
C MET A 203 13.31 -8.30 -2.61
N ASN A 204 13.94 -8.86 -1.56
CA ASN A 204 15.38 -9.11 -1.55
C ASN A 204 15.74 -10.29 -2.46
N HIS A 205 14.94 -11.36 -2.43
CA HIS A 205 15.07 -12.44 -3.40
C HIS A 205 14.86 -11.91 -4.83
N PHE A 206 13.92 -10.97 -5.00
CA PHE A 206 13.62 -10.36 -6.27
C PHE A 206 14.77 -9.51 -6.85
N ILE A 207 15.42 -8.67 -6.04
CA ILE A 207 16.57 -7.85 -6.45
C ILE A 207 17.71 -8.74 -6.98
N LYS A 208 18.02 -9.83 -6.26
CA LYS A 208 19.05 -10.79 -6.68
C LYS A 208 18.78 -11.38 -8.06
N LEU A 209 17.52 -11.71 -8.36
CA LEU A 209 17.16 -12.19 -9.68
C LEU A 209 17.47 -11.13 -10.74
N VAL A 210 17.11 -9.87 -10.52
CA VAL A 210 17.37 -8.79 -11.48
C VAL A 210 18.87 -8.55 -11.71
N ASP A 211 19.71 -8.66 -10.67
CA ASP A 211 21.17 -8.50 -10.79
C ASP A 211 21.83 -9.61 -11.62
N ASP A 212 21.28 -10.84 -11.60
CA ASP A 212 21.78 -11.97 -12.39
C ASP A 212 21.36 -11.90 -13.88
N ALA A 213 20.53 -10.93 -14.25
CA ALA A 213 20.01 -10.79 -15.60
C ALA A 213 21.11 -10.39 -16.59
N ASN A 214 21.26 -11.20 -17.65
CA ASN A 214 22.25 -10.99 -18.69
C ASN A 214 21.57 -10.89 -20.06
N PRO A 215 21.85 -9.85 -20.87
CA PRO A 215 21.08 -9.68 -22.09
C PRO A 215 21.44 -10.68 -23.19
N ARG A 216 20.42 -11.22 -23.87
CA ARG A 216 20.51 -12.31 -24.85
C ARG A 216 19.27 -12.33 -25.76
N GLY A 217 19.32 -13.06 -26.88
CA GLY A 217 18.11 -13.32 -27.69
C GLY A 217 17.50 -12.10 -28.40
N SER A 218 16.28 -12.29 -28.91
CA SER A 218 15.45 -11.28 -29.58
C SER A 218 14.36 -10.75 -28.62
N THR A 219 13.36 -10.01 -29.10
CA THR A 219 12.38 -9.33 -28.23
C THR A 219 10.94 -9.78 -28.50
N ARG A 220 10.27 -10.34 -27.48
CA ARG A 220 8.86 -10.78 -27.47
C ARG A 220 8.04 -10.06 -26.38
N LEU A 221 7.96 -8.74 -26.49
CA LEU A 221 7.32 -7.87 -25.52
C LEU A 221 5.82 -8.13 -25.37
N TYR A 222 5.07 -8.23 -26.47
CA TYR A 222 3.61 -8.38 -26.40
C TYR A 222 3.20 -9.76 -25.89
N ASP A 223 3.94 -10.82 -26.25
CA ASP A 223 3.75 -12.15 -25.67
C ASP A 223 4.03 -12.13 -24.15
N ALA A 224 5.07 -11.42 -23.70
CA ALA A 224 5.41 -11.31 -22.28
C ALA A 224 4.34 -10.55 -21.49
N LEU A 225 3.81 -9.46 -22.05
CA LEU A 225 2.68 -8.72 -21.47
C LEU A 225 1.45 -9.62 -21.32
N MET A 226 1.14 -10.47 -22.30
CA MET A 226 0.03 -11.41 -22.23
C MET A 226 0.19 -12.46 -21.13
N GLU A 227 1.38 -13.03 -20.95
CA GLU A 227 1.68 -13.94 -19.82
C GLU A 227 1.52 -13.25 -18.47
N GLY A 228 1.93 -11.98 -18.37
CA GLY A 228 1.72 -11.17 -17.18
C GLY A 228 0.24 -10.91 -16.88
N ILE A 229 -0.57 -10.60 -17.90
CA ILE A 229 -2.02 -10.45 -17.78
C ILE A 229 -2.64 -11.75 -17.23
N ASN A 230 -2.30 -12.90 -17.82
CA ASN A 230 -2.81 -14.19 -17.39
C ASN A 230 -2.49 -14.49 -15.91
N SER A 231 -1.28 -14.14 -15.48
CA SER A 231 -0.85 -14.32 -14.10
C SER A 231 -1.60 -13.41 -13.13
N LEU A 232 -1.83 -12.14 -13.50
CA LEU A 232 -2.63 -11.19 -12.72
C LEU A 232 -4.10 -11.62 -12.61
N LEU A 233 -4.66 -12.21 -13.66
CA LEU A 233 -6.02 -12.75 -13.62
C LEU A 233 -6.12 -13.96 -12.70
N LEU A 234 -5.08 -14.78 -12.61
CA LEU A 234 -5.03 -15.91 -11.69
C LEU A 234 -5.00 -15.42 -10.23
N ILE A 235 -4.18 -14.42 -9.90
CA ILE A 235 -4.10 -13.90 -8.53
C ILE A 235 -5.36 -13.15 -8.11
N LYS A 236 -6.06 -12.49 -9.05
CA LYS A 236 -7.35 -11.85 -8.79
C LYS A 236 -8.45 -12.83 -8.37
N LYS A 237 -8.39 -14.08 -8.83
CA LYS A 237 -9.31 -15.13 -8.35
C LYS A 237 -9.10 -15.43 -6.87
N LYS A 238 -7.85 -15.33 -6.39
CA LYS A 238 -7.48 -15.51 -4.97
C LYS A 238 -7.81 -14.29 -4.13
N TYR A 239 -7.55 -13.09 -4.65
CA TYR A 239 -7.82 -11.81 -3.98
C TYR A 239 -8.73 -10.93 -4.85
N PRO A 240 -10.06 -11.01 -4.73
CA PRO A 240 -10.99 -10.33 -5.64
C PRO A 240 -10.88 -8.79 -5.68
N ASN A 241 -10.45 -8.19 -4.57
CA ASN A 241 -10.34 -6.74 -4.39
C ASN A 241 -8.92 -6.20 -4.66
N ILE A 242 -7.98 -7.06 -5.11
CA ILE A 242 -6.60 -6.66 -5.35
C ILE A 242 -6.50 -5.73 -6.58
N ILE A 243 -5.64 -4.73 -6.48
CA ILE A 243 -5.31 -3.89 -7.64
C ILE A 243 -4.31 -4.63 -8.51
N LEU A 244 -4.58 -4.66 -9.81
CA LEU A 244 -3.73 -5.35 -10.78
C LEU A 244 -2.87 -4.36 -11.55
N ARG A 245 -1.56 -4.58 -11.53
CA ARG A 245 -0.60 -3.73 -12.22
C ARG A 245 0.43 -4.53 -13.00
N LEU A 246 0.72 -4.07 -14.20
CA LEU A 246 1.87 -4.47 -14.99
C LEU A 246 2.91 -3.35 -14.96
N ILE A 247 4.17 -3.71 -14.79
CA ILE A 247 5.31 -2.81 -14.98
C ILE A 247 6.17 -3.40 -16.10
N ALA A 248 6.29 -2.70 -17.21
CA ALA A 248 7.19 -3.07 -18.30
C ALA A 248 8.49 -2.26 -18.20
N MET A 249 9.63 -2.94 -18.14
CA MET A 249 10.96 -2.32 -18.16
C MET A 249 11.71 -2.84 -19.39
N THR A 250 11.83 -2.01 -20.42
CA THR A 250 12.23 -2.43 -21.77
C THR A 250 12.71 -1.25 -22.60
N ASP A 251 13.41 -1.51 -23.69
CA ASP A 251 13.65 -0.49 -24.71
C ASP A 251 12.46 -0.32 -25.68
N GLY A 252 11.41 -1.14 -25.58
CA GLY A 252 10.15 -0.97 -26.28
C GLY A 252 10.11 -1.59 -27.68
N GLU A 253 11.17 -2.30 -28.08
CA GLU A 253 11.21 -3.04 -29.34
C GLU A 253 10.36 -4.32 -29.23
N ASP A 254 9.69 -4.70 -30.32
CA ASP A 254 9.07 -6.02 -30.45
C ASP A 254 9.28 -6.51 -31.87
N ASN A 255 9.89 -7.69 -31.99
CA ASN A 255 10.32 -8.21 -33.29
C ASN A 255 9.72 -9.58 -33.61
N GLN A 256 9.16 -10.28 -32.62
CA GLN A 256 8.77 -11.68 -32.75
C GLN A 256 7.45 -12.06 -32.06
N SER A 257 6.75 -11.12 -31.42
CA SER A 257 5.52 -11.49 -30.71
C SER A 257 4.43 -11.96 -31.67
N LYS A 258 3.61 -12.90 -31.19
CA LYS A 258 2.42 -13.38 -31.91
C LYS A 258 1.25 -12.42 -31.76
N TYR A 259 1.15 -11.79 -30.59
CA TYR A 259 0.09 -10.83 -30.29
C TYR A 259 0.39 -9.46 -30.86
N LYS A 260 -0.68 -8.76 -31.25
CA LYS A 260 -0.61 -7.37 -31.69
C LYS A 260 -0.86 -6.38 -30.55
N PRO A 261 -0.36 -5.13 -30.63
CA PRO A 261 -0.60 -4.10 -29.64
C PRO A 261 -2.08 -3.92 -29.25
N GLU A 262 -2.98 -3.96 -30.23
CA GLU A 262 -4.41 -3.76 -30.03
C GLU A 262 -5.05 -4.88 -29.21
N GLU A 263 -4.59 -6.12 -29.41
CA GLU A 263 -5.07 -7.30 -28.68
C GLU A 263 -4.66 -7.23 -27.21
N VAL A 264 -3.40 -6.85 -26.94
CA VAL A 264 -2.89 -6.65 -25.58
C VAL A 264 -3.62 -5.51 -24.89
N ALA A 265 -3.76 -4.35 -25.55
CA ALA A 265 -4.47 -3.20 -25.00
C ALA A 265 -5.91 -3.55 -24.63
N LYS A 266 -6.61 -4.30 -25.47
CA LYS A 266 -7.97 -4.78 -25.20
C LYS A 266 -8.04 -5.62 -23.93
N GLN A 267 -7.11 -6.56 -23.76
CA GLN A 267 -7.08 -7.40 -22.56
C GLN A 267 -6.80 -6.60 -21.29
N ILE A 268 -5.87 -5.65 -21.35
CA ILE A 268 -5.52 -4.80 -20.20
C ILE A 268 -6.73 -3.95 -19.78
N VAL A 269 -7.37 -3.26 -20.73
CA VAL A 269 -8.51 -2.38 -20.46
C VAL A 269 -9.73 -3.16 -19.97
N MET A 270 -10.08 -4.27 -20.63
CA MET A 270 -11.24 -5.09 -20.25
C MET A 270 -11.13 -5.64 -18.82
N ASN A 271 -9.90 -5.96 -18.39
CA ASN A 271 -9.65 -6.54 -17.07
C ASN A 271 -9.31 -5.51 -15.99
N ARG A 272 -9.33 -4.21 -16.33
CA ARG A 272 -8.95 -3.09 -15.44
C ARG A 272 -7.55 -3.26 -14.84
N ILE A 273 -6.59 -3.65 -15.68
CA ILE A 273 -5.18 -3.74 -15.31
C ILE A 273 -4.52 -2.40 -15.66
N THR A 274 -3.73 -1.85 -14.76
CA THR A 274 -2.91 -0.66 -15.04
C THR A 274 -1.55 -1.11 -15.56
N LEU A 275 -1.14 -0.66 -16.75
CA LEU A 275 0.21 -0.88 -17.28
C LEU A 275 1.01 0.39 -17.12
N ASP A 276 2.12 0.34 -16.39
CA ASP A 276 3.15 1.38 -16.45
C ASP A 276 4.37 0.87 -17.22
N SER A 277 5.06 1.78 -17.90
CA SER A 277 6.23 1.42 -18.69
C SER A 277 7.39 2.35 -18.41
N PHE A 278 8.59 1.78 -18.27
CA PHE A 278 9.85 2.48 -18.16
C PHE A 278 10.67 2.14 -19.40
N VAL A 279 10.65 3.05 -20.36
CA VAL A 279 11.29 2.90 -21.66
C VAL A 279 12.70 3.48 -21.60
N VAL A 280 13.70 2.68 -21.98
CA VAL A 280 15.11 3.09 -22.01
C VAL A 280 15.65 3.32 -23.42
N SER A 281 14.76 3.66 -24.36
CA SER A 281 15.06 4.05 -25.73
C SER A 281 14.06 5.08 -26.28
N LYS A 282 14.33 5.61 -27.48
CA LYS A 282 13.47 6.58 -28.17
C LYS A 282 12.33 5.94 -28.97
N GLU A 283 12.37 4.62 -29.20
CA GLU A 283 11.47 3.93 -30.13
C GLU A 283 10.56 2.95 -29.38
N SER A 284 9.36 3.41 -29.02
CA SER A 284 8.41 2.59 -28.24
C SER A 284 6.95 2.94 -28.48
N PHE A 285 6.60 3.35 -29.71
CA PHE A 285 5.24 3.83 -30.03
C PHE A 285 4.14 2.83 -29.65
N GLY A 286 4.35 1.54 -29.95
CA GLY A 286 3.39 0.49 -29.60
C GLY A 286 3.16 0.41 -28.10
N LEU A 287 4.22 0.18 -27.31
CA LEU A 287 4.13 0.11 -25.86
C LEU A 287 3.53 1.39 -25.25
N LYS A 288 3.96 2.58 -25.68
CA LYS A 288 3.45 3.86 -25.18
C LYS A 288 1.93 3.98 -25.35
N THR A 289 1.41 3.61 -26.52
CA THR A 289 -0.04 3.69 -26.77
C THR A 289 -0.84 2.71 -25.91
N ILE A 290 -0.36 1.48 -25.73
CA ILE A 290 -1.00 0.47 -24.85
C ILE A 290 -1.00 0.97 -23.40
N THR A 291 0.12 1.49 -22.93
CA THR A 291 0.31 2.03 -21.58
C THR A 291 -0.69 3.14 -21.27
N HIS A 292 -0.81 4.13 -22.16
CA HIS A 292 -1.81 5.18 -21.99
C HIS A 292 -3.25 4.69 -22.12
N ALA A 293 -3.53 3.69 -22.97
CA ALA A 293 -4.85 3.12 -23.10
C ALA A 293 -5.31 2.45 -21.79
N SER A 294 -4.36 1.87 -21.03
CA SER A 294 -4.63 1.28 -19.71
C SER A 294 -4.95 2.28 -18.60
N GLY A 295 -4.73 3.58 -18.85
CA GLY A 295 -4.75 4.62 -17.80
C GLY A 295 -3.48 4.67 -16.95
N GLY A 296 -2.45 3.90 -17.31
CA GLY A 296 -1.12 3.97 -16.72
C GLY A 296 -0.21 4.97 -17.43
N ARG A 297 1.06 5.00 -17.00
CA ARG A 297 2.03 6.04 -17.36
C ARG A 297 3.25 5.45 -18.04
N CYS A 298 3.68 6.07 -19.13
CA CYS A 298 4.83 5.70 -19.94
C CYS A 298 5.97 6.68 -19.68
N TYR A 299 6.96 6.25 -18.89
CA TYR A 299 8.13 7.01 -18.53
C TYR A 299 9.28 6.72 -19.50
N CYS A 300 10.01 7.76 -19.91
CA CYS A 300 11.25 7.64 -20.69
C CYS A 300 12.33 8.51 -20.04
N PRO A 301 12.95 8.06 -18.93
CA PRO A 301 14.03 8.81 -18.29
C PRO A 301 15.28 8.75 -19.18
N GLN A 302 15.77 9.91 -19.61
CA GLN A 302 16.96 10.01 -20.48
C GLN A 302 18.29 10.07 -19.71
N ASP A 303 18.20 10.13 -18.38
CA ASP A 303 19.32 10.24 -17.45
C ASP A 303 19.03 9.38 -16.21
N LEU A 304 20.10 8.82 -15.63
CA LEU A 304 19.97 7.91 -14.50
C LEU A 304 19.40 8.63 -13.27
N ALA A 305 19.85 9.85 -12.97
CA ALA A 305 19.39 10.60 -11.81
C ALA A 305 17.91 10.98 -11.93
N VAL A 306 17.43 11.28 -13.14
CA VAL A 306 15.99 11.50 -13.39
C VAL A 306 15.20 10.23 -13.11
N GLY A 307 15.67 9.09 -13.64
CA GLY A 307 15.00 7.81 -13.41
C GLY A 307 14.99 7.39 -11.94
N MET A 308 16.08 7.57 -11.20
CA MET A 308 16.13 7.31 -9.76
C MET A 308 15.10 8.15 -8.98
N LYS A 309 14.97 9.45 -9.33
CA LYS A 309 13.97 10.34 -8.71
C LYS A 309 12.53 9.92 -9.00
N LEU A 310 12.25 9.28 -10.13
CA LEU A 310 10.91 8.76 -10.42
C LEU A 310 10.45 7.77 -9.34
N PHE A 311 11.34 6.89 -8.91
CA PHE A 311 11.01 5.87 -7.91
C PHE A 311 10.90 6.43 -6.48
N GLU A 312 11.14 7.73 -6.27
CA GLU A 312 10.76 8.40 -5.02
C GLU A 312 9.28 8.82 -4.99
N ILE A 313 8.61 8.84 -6.14
CA ILE A 313 7.24 9.34 -6.28
C ILE A 313 6.23 8.26 -5.87
N GLU A 314 5.33 8.59 -4.94
CA GLU A 314 4.33 7.66 -4.39
C GLU A 314 3.46 7.00 -5.48
N THR A 315 3.01 7.82 -6.44
CA THR A 315 2.16 7.38 -7.55
C THR A 315 2.86 6.47 -8.57
N ILE A 316 4.20 6.38 -8.48
CA ILE A 316 5.02 5.45 -9.22
C ILE A 316 5.21 4.16 -8.43
N LEU A 317 5.35 4.23 -7.11
CA LEU A 317 5.48 3.04 -6.27
C LEU A 317 4.18 2.27 -6.16
N SER A 318 3.04 2.94 -5.95
CA SER A 318 1.72 2.30 -5.88
C SER A 318 0.67 3.03 -6.71
N VAL A 319 -0.13 2.25 -7.45
CA VAL A 319 -1.29 2.80 -8.19
C VAL A 319 -2.37 3.33 -7.24
N ARG A 320 -2.43 2.84 -5.99
CA ARG A 320 -3.37 3.33 -4.97
C ARG A 320 -3.20 4.81 -4.65
N ALA A 321 -1.98 5.32 -4.77
CA ALA A 321 -1.67 6.71 -4.50
C ALA A 321 -2.11 7.65 -5.64
N ARG A 322 -2.59 7.12 -6.78
CA ARG A 322 -3.12 7.93 -7.88
C ARG A 322 -4.55 8.36 -7.57
N ASP A 323 -4.84 9.65 -7.70
CA ASP A 323 -6.20 10.19 -7.77
C ASP A 323 -6.86 9.73 -9.08
N LEU A 324 -7.27 8.46 -9.13
CA LEU A 324 -7.98 7.91 -10.28
C LEU A 324 -9.45 8.32 -10.16
N PRO A 325 -10.06 8.94 -11.19
CA PRO A 325 -11.51 9.10 -11.22
C PRO A 325 -12.13 7.71 -11.12
N ASN A 326 -13.08 7.54 -10.19
CA ASN A 326 -13.84 6.29 -9.96
C ASN A 326 -14.31 5.67 -11.29
N SER A 327 -13.50 4.78 -11.88
CA SER A 327 -13.79 4.11 -13.15
C SER A 327 -14.81 2.98 -12.99
N ASN A 328 -15.39 2.86 -11.79
CA ASN A 328 -16.39 1.85 -11.46
C ASN A 328 -17.71 1.99 -12.23
N ASN A 329 -17.91 3.04 -13.03
CA ASN A 329 -19.19 3.32 -13.71
C ASN A 329 -19.15 3.40 -15.25
N LEU A 330 -18.10 2.90 -15.93
CA LEU A 330 -18.14 2.79 -17.40
C LEU A 330 -18.65 1.40 -17.84
N PRO A 331 -19.74 1.32 -18.64
CA PRO A 331 -20.23 0.05 -19.17
C PRO A 331 -19.22 -0.51 -20.18
N LEU A 332 -18.56 -1.62 -19.80
CA LEU A 332 -17.56 -2.33 -20.59
C LEU A 332 -18.22 -3.26 -21.64
N GLN A 333 -18.94 -2.70 -22.61
CA GLN A 333 -19.36 -3.43 -23.80
C GLN A 333 -18.91 -2.68 -25.06
N ASN A 334 -18.09 -3.38 -25.87
CA ASN A 334 -17.51 -2.93 -27.14
C ASN A 334 -16.59 -1.69 -27.05
N VAL A 335 -15.48 -1.81 -26.32
CA VAL A 335 -14.40 -0.82 -26.38
C VAL A 335 -13.60 -1.04 -27.67
N GLU A 336 -13.90 -0.24 -28.71
CA GLU A 336 -13.03 -0.09 -29.86
C GLU A 336 -11.86 0.81 -29.44
N ILE A 337 -10.72 0.22 -29.09
CA ILE A 337 -9.54 0.98 -28.65
C ILE A 337 -8.82 1.47 -29.91
N ASN A 338 -8.99 2.74 -30.23
CA ASN A 338 -8.20 3.38 -31.27
C ASN A 338 -6.88 3.90 -30.67
N LEU A 339 -5.81 3.11 -30.82
CA LEU A 339 -4.46 3.45 -30.34
C LEU A 339 -3.84 4.65 -31.07
N ASP A 340 -4.28 4.96 -32.30
CA ASP A 340 -3.72 6.06 -33.08
C ASP A 340 -3.95 7.42 -32.42
N ILE A 341 -5.05 7.58 -31.69
CA ILE A 341 -5.36 8.82 -30.93
C ILE A 341 -4.33 9.07 -29.82
N LEU A 342 -3.66 8.02 -29.33
CA LEU A 342 -2.70 8.08 -28.23
C LEU A 342 -1.25 8.19 -28.73
N ARG A 343 -1.02 8.15 -30.04
CA ARG A 343 0.32 8.12 -30.63
C ARG A 343 1.11 9.39 -30.34
N ASP A 344 0.44 10.54 -30.33
CA ASP A 344 1.05 11.86 -30.13
C ASP A 344 1.13 12.28 -28.66
N LYS A 345 0.62 11.47 -27.72
CA LYS A 345 0.81 11.77 -26.29
C LYS A 345 2.32 11.75 -25.94
N PRO A 346 2.83 12.77 -25.23
CA PRO A 346 4.22 12.79 -24.79
C PRO A 346 4.46 11.72 -23.72
N PHE A 347 5.72 11.39 -23.47
CA PHE A 347 6.08 10.56 -22.32
C PHE A 347 5.76 11.29 -21.02
N ASP A 348 5.35 10.54 -19.99
CA ASP A 348 5.03 11.10 -18.67
C ASP A 348 6.27 11.61 -17.93
N THR A 349 7.48 11.46 -18.49
CA THR A 349 8.71 12.07 -17.99
C THR A 349 8.85 13.55 -18.34
N GLU A 350 8.15 14.03 -19.36
CA GLU A 350 8.21 15.44 -19.78
C GLU A 350 7.36 16.31 -18.85
N GLY A 351 7.99 17.20 -18.09
CA GLY A 351 7.29 18.12 -17.19
C GLY A 351 7.07 17.62 -15.76
N ILE A 352 7.73 16.52 -15.34
CA ILE A 352 7.81 16.16 -13.92
C ILE A 352 8.66 17.21 -13.19
N GLN A 353 8.01 18.30 -12.78
CA GLN A 353 8.37 18.93 -11.52
C GLN A 353 7.92 17.96 -10.44
N VAL A 354 8.82 17.56 -9.56
CA VAL A 354 8.47 16.83 -8.32
C VAL A 354 7.51 17.72 -7.56
N THR A 355 6.22 17.60 -7.85
CA THR A 355 5.20 18.42 -7.25
C THR A 355 4.90 17.70 -5.96
N HIS A 356 5.53 18.15 -4.88
CA HIS A 356 5.12 17.73 -3.55
C HIS A 356 3.62 18.06 -3.42
N GLN A 357 2.85 17.05 -3.04
CA GLN A 357 1.47 17.10 -2.56
C GLN A 357 0.37 17.00 -3.63
N ALA A 358 -0.28 15.82 -3.66
CA ALA A 358 -1.70 15.75 -3.93
C ALA A 358 -2.45 16.67 -2.95
N GLN A 359 -3.41 17.41 -3.49
CA GLN A 359 -4.09 18.54 -2.88
C GLN A 359 -4.72 18.21 -1.52
N ILE A 360 -4.08 18.65 -0.42
CA ILE A 360 -4.72 18.74 0.90
C ILE A 360 -5.51 20.06 0.95
N SER A 361 -6.49 20.19 0.05
CA SER A 361 -7.23 21.43 -0.20
C SER A 361 -8.44 21.63 0.72
N LYS A 362 -8.64 20.77 1.72
CA LYS A 362 -9.79 20.88 2.62
C LYS A 362 -9.53 21.87 3.76
N GLN A 363 -10.56 22.62 4.07
CA GLN A 363 -10.54 23.70 5.05
C GLN A 363 -10.44 23.12 6.48
N ALA A 364 -9.47 23.59 7.25
CA ALA A 364 -9.44 23.33 8.68
C ALA A 364 -10.62 24.00 9.38
N GLY A 365 -11.27 23.31 10.32
CA GLY A 365 -12.32 23.89 11.15
C GLY A 365 -11.83 24.32 12.53
N ASP A 366 -12.64 25.10 13.25
CA ASP A 366 -12.37 25.41 14.66
C ASP A 366 -12.52 24.14 15.51
N VAL A 367 -11.49 23.84 16.31
CA VAL A 367 -11.43 22.64 17.16
C VAL A 367 -12.65 22.55 18.08
N SER A 368 -13.08 23.67 18.67
CA SER A 368 -14.21 23.70 19.62
C SER A 368 -15.53 23.41 18.92
N ASP A 369 -15.71 23.92 17.71
CA ASP A 369 -16.92 23.70 16.92
C ASP A 369 -17.00 22.27 16.38
N ILE A 370 -15.86 21.72 15.96
CA ILE A 370 -15.75 20.30 15.54
C ILE A 370 -16.05 19.38 16.72
N ILE A 371 -15.46 19.62 17.90
CA ILE A 371 -15.75 18.83 19.11
C ILE A 371 -17.25 18.87 19.42
N LYS A 372 -17.88 20.06 19.45
CA LYS A 372 -19.33 20.19 19.69
C LYS A 372 -20.17 19.47 18.63
N LYS A 373 -19.80 19.58 17.35
CA LYS A 373 -20.48 18.91 16.22
C LYS A 373 -20.48 17.39 16.44
N TYR A 374 -19.33 16.79 16.70
CA TYR A 374 -19.21 15.34 16.81
C TYR A 374 -19.68 14.79 18.17
N GLN A 375 -19.58 15.56 19.27
CA GLN A 375 -20.21 15.20 20.54
C GLN A 375 -21.74 15.07 20.40
N LYS A 376 -22.39 15.97 19.64
CA LYS A 376 -23.83 15.85 19.33
C LYS A 376 -24.16 14.58 18.55
N VAL A 377 -23.31 14.20 17.58
CA VAL A 377 -23.48 12.97 16.78
C VAL A 377 -23.38 11.73 17.66
N ILE A 378 -22.40 11.67 18.57
CA ILE A 378 -22.20 10.53 19.49
C ILE A 378 -23.34 10.39 20.51
N SER A 379 -23.99 11.50 20.85
CA SER A 379 -25.07 11.55 21.85
C SER A 379 -26.44 11.10 21.31
N GLN A 380 -26.60 10.96 19.99
CA GLN A 380 -27.86 10.57 19.38
C GLN A 380 -27.98 9.03 19.36
N PRO A 381 -29.14 8.45 19.76
CA PRO A 381 -29.36 7.02 19.62
C PRO A 381 -29.34 6.62 18.14
N PRO A 382 -28.84 5.42 17.79
CA PRO A 382 -28.82 4.95 16.41
C PRO A 382 -30.24 4.96 15.84
N GLN A 383 -30.49 5.79 14.83
CA GLN A 383 -31.76 5.81 14.15
C GLN A 383 -31.85 4.57 13.25
N ASN A 384 -32.80 3.68 13.57
CA ASN A 384 -33.28 2.65 12.65
C ASN A 384 -33.91 3.32 11.44
N ASN A 385 -33.17 3.47 10.34
CA ASN A 385 -33.73 3.90 9.07
C ASN A 385 -34.50 2.74 8.41
N GLN A 386 -35.74 2.52 8.85
CA GLN A 386 -36.74 1.87 8.00
C GLN A 386 -37.17 2.89 6.93
N GLN A 387 -36.62 2.78 5.72
CA GLN A 387 -37.09 3.56 4.57
C GLN A 387 -38.39 2.95 4.03
N GLN A 388 -39.50 3.68 4.17
CA GLN A 388 -40.66 3.52 3.28
C GLN A 388 -40.43 4.34 1.99
N PRO A 389 -40.80 3.84 0.81
CA PRO A 389 -40.66 4.58 -0.43
C PRO A 389 -41.84 5.53 -0.61
N GLN A 390 -41.58 6.84 -0.63
CA GLN A 390 -42.51 7.79 -1.24
C GLN A 390 -41.79 8.71 -2.23
N SER A 391 -42.36 8.72 -3.42
CA SER A 391 -42.04 9.49 -4.61
C SER A 391 -42.38 10.97 -4.45
N SER A 392 -41.44 11.87 -4.76
CA SER A 392 -41.63 13.00 -5.69
C SER A 392 -40.45 13.98 -5.68
N SER A 393 -39.86 14.14 -6.87
CA SER A 393 -39.12 15.29 -7.45
C SER A 393 -38.89 16.57 -6.62
N ALA A 394 -37.62 16.96 -6.46
CA ALA A 394 -36.97 18.10 -7.15
C ALA A 394 -35.74 18.64 -6.38
N SER A 395 -34.63 18.81 -7.11
CA SER A 395 -33.53 19.78 -6.88
C SER A 395 -32.90 19.91 -5.49
N THR A 396 -31.77 19.23 -5.26
CA THR A 396 -30.45 19.82 -4.90
C THR A 396 -29.49 18.67 -4.58
N THR A 397 -28.57 18.37 -5.50
CA THR A 397 -27.53 17.36 -5.27
C THR A 397 -26.41 17.97 -4.42
N ALA A 398 -26.70 18.26 -3.15
CA ALA A 398 -25.71 18.31 -2.10
C ALA A 398 -25.54 16.86 -1.60
N GLN A 399 -24.50 16.18 -2.08
CA GLN A 399 -24.12 14.86 -1.59
C GLN A 399 -23.76 14.98 -0.11
N GLN A 400 -24.70 14.62 0.76
CA GLN A 400 -24.42 14.30 2.15
C GLN A 400 -23.57 13.02 2.17
N ASN A 401 -22.25 13.18 2.26
CA ASN A 401 -21.35 12.12 2.70
C ASN A 401 -21.70 11.77 4.15
N GLN A 402 -22.59 10.81 4.36
CA GLN A 402 -22.77 10.20 5.68
C GLN A 402 -21.58 9.29 5.94
N ILE A 403 -20.66 9.74 6.79
CA ILE A 403 -19.46 8.98 7.13
C ILE A 403 -19.83 7.91 8.16
N SER A 404 -19.75 6.64 7.74
CA SER A 404 -19.93 5.47 8.60
C SER A 404 -18.68 5.24 9.47
N HIS A 405 -18.52 6.01 10.53
CA HIS A 405 -17.43 5.82 11.50
C HIS A 405 -17.86 4.92 12.66
N SER A 406 -16.93 4.09 13.16
CA SER A 406 -17.14 3.38 14.42
C SER A 406 -17.24 4.39 15.58
N SER A 407 -18.24 4.23 16.44
CA SER A 407 -18.45 5.17 17.57
C SER A 407 -17.26 5.22 18.54
N GLY A 408 -16.41 4.19 18.56
CA GLY A 408 -15.21 4.09 19.40
C GLY A 408 -14.06 4.97 18.90
N CYS A 409 -13.73 4.92 17.60
CA CYS A 409 -12.68 5.75 17.00
C CYS A 409 -12.99 7.24 17.21
N MET A 410 -14.23 7.64 16.90
CA MET A 410 -14.65 9.04 17.03
C MET A 410 -14.56 9.56 18.47
N LYS A 411 -14.98 8.77 19.46
CA LYS A 411 -14.84 9.11 20.89
C LYS A 411 -13.37 9.28 21.29
N ARG A 412 -12.48 8.45 20.76
CA ARG A 412 -11.04 8.55 21.03
C ARG A 412 -10.46 9.84 20.43
N LEU A 413 -10.77 10.15 19.17
CA LEU A 413 -10.27 11.36 18.50
C LEU A 413 -10.69 12.66 19.19
N ILE A 414 -11.93 12.72 19.70
CA ILE A 414 -12.40 13.88 20.47
C ILE A 414 -11.56 14.07 21.74
N ARG A 415 -11.25 12.99 22.47
CA ARG A 415 -10.40 13.07 23.68
C ARG A 415 -8.99 13.55 23.36
N GLU A 416 -8.42 13.11 22.25
CA GLU A 416 -7.11 13.58 21.78
C GLU A 416 -7.17 15.09 21.46
N LEU A 417 -8.22 15.57 20.78
CA LEU A 417 -8.40 17.01 20.49
C LEU A 417 -8.65 17.85 21.75
N GLU A 418 -9.33 17.32 22.76
CA GLU A 418 -9.56 18.01 24.03
C GLU A 418 -8.28 18.17 24.86
N PHE A 419 -7.27 17.31 24.64
CA PHE A 419 -6.01 17.32 25.39
C PHE A 419 -5.08 18.49 25.00
N PHE A 420 -4.90 18.77 23.70
CA PHE A 420 -3.91 19.75 23.24
C PHE A 420 -4.17 21.20 23.68
N PRO A 421 -5.42 21.71 23.69
CA PRO A 421 -5.70 23.05 24.22
C PRO A 421 -5.36 23.21 25.71
N GLN A 422 -5.32 22.11 26.47
CA GLN A 422 -5.01 22.11 27.90
C GLN A 422 -3.49 22.10 28.20
N GLN A 423 -2.66 21.75 27.21
CA GLN A 423 -1.20 21.63 27.35
C GLN A 423 -0.46 22.41 26.23
N PRO A 424 -0.72 23.72 26.05
CA PRO A 424 -0.23 24.46 24.88
C PRO A 424 1.28 24.66 24.81
N GLU A 425 1.98 24.61 25.95
CA GLU A 425 3.42 24.88 26.07
C GLU A 425 4.29 23.61 25.96
N THR A 426 3.76 22.44 26.34
CA THR A 426 4.56 21.22 26.52
C THR A 426 5.01 20.60 25.22
N TYR A 427 4.18 20.66 24.16
CA TYR A 427 4.40 19.91 22.93
C TYR A 427 4.82 20.77 21.74
N LYS A 428 4.88 22.11 21.89
CA LYS A 428 5.13 23.07 20.80
C LYS A 428 4.44 22.67 19.48
N VAL A 429 3.16 22.27 19.59
CA VAL A 429 2.29 21.98 18.44
C VAL A 429 0.98 22.78 18.45
N LYS A 430 0.39 22.97 17.26
CA LYS A 430 -0.99 23.42 17.06
C LYS A 430 -1.72 22.47 16.13
N VAL A 431 -2.90 22.00 16.55
CA VAL A 431 -3.68 20.98 15.84
C VAL A 431 -4.91 21.60 15.18
N PHE A 432 -5.14 21.25 13.92
CA PHE A 432 -6.20 21.77 13.06
C PHE A 432 -6.91 20.59 12.35
N PRO A 433 -7.98 20.02 12.94
CA PRO A 433 -8.80 19.01 12.28
C PRO A 433 -9.54 19.58 11.06
N GLU A 434 -9.76 18.77 10.04
CA GLU A 434 -10.57 19.15 8.88
C GLU A 434 -12.04 19.33 9.26
N GLN A 435 -12.70 20.31 8.63
CA GLN A 435 -14.09 20.69 8.95
C GLN A 435 -15.10 19.57 8.71
N ASP A 436 -14.88 18.80 7.64
CA ASP A 436 -15.80 17.77 7.18
C ASP A 436 -15.45 16.38 7.72
N ASP A 437 -14.19 16.14 8.06
CA ASP A 437 -13.68 14.82 8.46
C ASP A 437 -12.70 14.94 9.64
N ILE A 438 -13.15 14.52 10.83
CA ILE A 438 -12.34 14.58 12.05
C ILE A 438 -11.15 13.59 12.02
N THR A 439 -11.09 12.69 11.04
CA THR A 439 -9.99 11.73 10.87
C THR A 439 -8.80 12.29 10.10
N ASN A 440 -8.86 13.55 9.64
CA ASN A 440 -7.74 14.22 8.97
C ASN A 440 -7.35 15.48 9.72
N TRP A 441 -6.11 15.57 10.18
CA TRP A 441 -5.59 16.75 10.90
C TRP A 441 -4.40 17.36 10.17
N LYS A 442 -4.34 18.68 10.15
CA LYS A 442 -3.13 19.46 9.91
C LYS A 442 -2.54 19.85 11.26
N VAL A 443 -1.23 19.70 11.43
CA VAL A 443 -0.55 20.03 12.68
C VAL A 443 0.66 20.90 12.38
N LEU A 444 0.78 22.04 13.06
CA LEU A 444 2.01 22.83 13.05
C LEU A 444 2.88 22.41 14.23
N MET A 445 4.17 22.21 13.98
CA MET A 445 5.18 21.85 14.96
C MET A 445 6.37 22.80 14.84
N ILE A 446 6.89 23.30 15.96
CA ILE A 446 8.11 24.09 15.97
C ILE A 446 9.31 23.16 16.17
N GLY A 447 10.34 23.33 15.33
CA GLY A 447 11.56 22.54 15.42
C GLY A 447 12.21 22.64 16.82
N PRO A 448 12.61 21.51 17.42
CA PRO A 448 13.08 21.46 18.79
C PRO A 448 14.37 22.27 18.97
N GLU A 449 14.51 22.85 20.16
CA GLU A 449 15.73 23.56 20.55
C GLU A 449 16.92 22.60 20.61
N GLY A 450 18.11 23.05 20.20
CA GLY A 450 19.30 22.21 20.10
C GLY A 450 19.42 21.38 18.81
N SER A 451 18.36 21.31 17.98
CA SER A 451 18.40 20.64 16.68
C SER A 451 18.80 21.58 15.53
N SER A 452 19.27 21.02 14.41
CA SER A 452 19.47 21.76 13.16
C SER A 452 18.16 22.30 12.54
N TYR A 453 17.02 21.88 13.08
CA TYR A 453 15.67 22.25 12.64
C TYR A 453 15.07 23.41 13.44
N HIS A 454 15.79 23.88 14.46
CA HIS A 454 15.35 24.93 15.37
C HIS A 454 14.86 26.19 14.62
N GLN A 455 13.85 26.85 15.20
CA GLN A 455 13.13 28.00 14.61
C GLN A 455 12.33 27.70 13.33
N GLY A 456 12.41 26.50 12.75
CA GLY A 456 11.50 26.08 11.68
C GLY A 456 10.08 25.83 12.20
N VAL A 457 9.07 26.14 11.38
CA VAL A 457 7.67 25.77 11.58
C VAL A 457 7.31 24.74 10.50
N TYR A 458 7.04 23.52 10.95
CA TYR A 458 6.75 22.38 10.10
C TYR A 458 5.27 22.06 10.16
N MET A 459 4.62 22.00 9.00
CA MET A 459 3.28 21.46 8.90
C MET A 459 3.36 19.95 8.68
N LEU A 460 2.58 19.21 9.44
CA LEU A 460 2.38 17.78 9.33
C LEU A 460 0.92 17.52 8.95
N TYR A 461 0.68 16.40 8.27
CA TYR A 461 -0.64 15.88 8.00
C TYR A 461 -0.79 14.52 8.65
N ILE A 462 -1.95 14.30 9.26
CA ILE A 462 -2.27 13.11 10.02
C ILE A 462 -3.59 12.56 9.50
N ASN A 463 -3.59 11.27 9.17
CA ASN A 463 -4.80 10.54 8.80
C ASN A 463 -5.01 9.37 9.77
N PHE A 464 -6.20 9.30 10.36
CA PHE A 464 -6.57 8.24 11.29
C PHE A 464 -7.37 7.16 10.56
N PRO A 465 -6.97 5.87 10.61
CA PRO A 465 -7.77 4.80 10.05
C PRO A 465 -9.05 4.57 10.86
N GLN A 466 -10.05 3.94 10.25
CA GLN A 466 -11.31 3.57 10.93
C GLN A 466 -11.10 2.66 12.16
N SER A 467 -10.02 1.89 12.15
CA SER A 467 -9.58 1.00 13.21
C SER A 467 -8.76 1.68 14.31
N TYR A 468 -8.52 3.00 14.24
CA TYR A 468 -7.87 3.75 15.31
C TYR A 468 -8.68 3.65 16.63
N PRO A 469 -8.05 3.42 17.80
CA PRO A 469 -6.60 3.41 18.06
C PRO A 469 -5.92 2.03 17.95
N PHE A 470 -6.59 0.99 17.46
CA PHE A 470 -5.98 -0.33 17.30
C PHE A 470 -4.90 -0.36 16.21
N LYS A 471 -5.07 0.47 15.17
CA LYS A 471 -4.01 0.78 14.21
C LYS A 471 -3.45 2.18 14.40
N PRO A 472 -2.15 2.39 14.09
CA PRO A 472 -1.51 3.70 14.17
C PRO A 472 -2.12 4.69 13.16
N PRO A 473 -2.03 6.00 13.44
CA PRO A 473 -2.30 7.03 12.45
C PRO A 473 -1.15 7.11 11.44
N SER A 474 -1.46 7.48 10.20
CA SER A 474 -0.45 7.86 9.22
C SER A 474 -0.04 9.31 9.45
N VAL A 475 1.27 9.58 9.61
CA VAL A 475 1.81 10.93 9.82
C VAL A 475 2.84 11.25 8.74
N LYS A 476 2.74 12.44 8.13
CA LYS A 476 3.72 12.94 7.15
C LYS A 476 4.01 14.42 7.30
N PHE A 477 5.25 14.83 7.06
CA PHE A 477 5.64 16.22 6.87
C PHE A 477 5.08 16.76 5.56
N ILE A 478 4.35 17.86 5.64
CA ILE A 478 3.91 18.65 4.49
C ILE A 478 4.95 19.73 4.18
N THR A 479 5.49 20.37 5.22
CA THR A 479 6.67 21.22 5.05
C THR A 479 7.90 20.33 4.77
N PRO A 480 8.58 20.47 3.62
CA PRO A 480 9.76 19.69 3.32
C PRO A 480 10.85 19.84 4.41
N ILE A 481 11.41 18.71 4.83
CA ILE A 481 12.46 18.63 5.86
C ILE A 481 13.64 17.80 5.33
N TYR A 482 14.87 18.25 5.59
CA TYR A 482 16.08 17.52 5.22
C TYR A 482 16.54 16.66 6.39
N HIS A 483 16.11 15.39 6.43
CA HIS A 483 16.25 14.50 7.57
C HIS A 483 16.40 13.04 7.13
N CYS A 484 17.31 12.25 7.71
CA CYS A 484 17.59 10.89 7.25
C CYS A 484 16.42 9.89 7.45
N ASN A 485 15.63 10.04 8.52
CA ASN A 485 14.42 9.23 8.76
C ASN A 485 13.13 9.79 8.14
N VAL A 486 13.20 10.84 7.31
CA VAL A 486 12.04 11.41 6.60
C VAL A 486 12.32 11.39 5.11
N ASN A 487 11.44 10.76 4.33
CA ASN A 487 11.64 10.70 2.89
C ASN A 487 11.25 12.01 2.17
N SER A 488 11.50 12.09 0.86
CA SER A 488 11.13 13.26 0.07
C SER A 488 9.62 13.56 0.04
N GLN A 489 8.75 12.57 0.30
CA GLN A 489 7.30 12.77 0.42
C GLN A 489 6.83 13.13 1.85
N GLY A 490 7.76 13.26 2.80
CA GLY A 490 7.51 13.61 4.19
C GLY A 490 7.09 12.45 5.09
N ARG A 491 7.05 11.20 4.61
CA ARG A 491 6.77 10.04 5.47
C ARG A 491 7.90 9.85 6.48
N ILE A 492 7.53 9.49 7.69
CA ILE A 492 8.45 9.38 8.83
C ILE A 492 8.66 7.89 9.14
N CYS A 493 9.90 7.43 9.23
CA CYS A 493 10.20 6.13 9.83
C CYS A 493 10.40 6.32 11.33
N ILE A 494 9.44 5.86 12.12
CA ILE A 494 9.54 5.81 13.57
C ILE A 494 8.75 4.60 14.09
N ASP A 495 9.36 3.83 14.96
CA ASP A 495 8.87 2.56 15.50
C ASP A 495 7.50 2.69 16.19
N ILE A 496 7.26 3.82 16.86
CA ILE A 496 6.00 4.10 17.55
C ILE A 496 4.80 4.12 16.60
N LEU A 497 5.01 4.40 15.30
CA LEU A 497 3.97 4.36 14.26
C LEU A 497 3.92 3.01 13.51
N LYS A 498 4.71 2.02 13.95
CA LYS A 498 4.86 0.70 13.34
C LYS A 498 4.72 -0.39 14.42
N ASP A 499 5.77 -1.19 14.64
CA ASP A 499 5.77 -2.37 15.51
C ASP A 499 5.56 -2.04 16.99
N ASN A 500 5.94 -0.83 17.42
CA ASN A 500 5.77 -0.39 18.80
C ASN A 500 4.47 0.40 19.02
N TRP A 501 3.56 0.41 18.04
CA TRP A 501 2.24 1.01 18.24
C TRP A 501 1.41 0.18 19.24
N SER A 502 0.73 0.87 20.15
CA SER A 502 -0.32 0.28 20.96
C SER A 502 -1.50 1.22 21.09
N PRO A 503 -2.73 0.72 21.31
CA PRO A 503 -3.91 1.56 21.51
C PRO A 503 -3.80 2.51 22.71
N ALA A 504 -2.85 2.27 23.63
CA ALA A 504 -2.60 3.13 24.79
C ALA A 504 -1.81 4.41 24.44
N LEU A 505 -1.09 4.42 23.32
CA LEU A 505 -0.31 5.59 22.89
C LEU A 505 -1.22 6.71 22.43
N THR A 506 -0.87 7.95 22.79
CA THR A 506 -1.61 9.16 22.45
C THR A 506 -0.93 9.95 21.35
N MET A 507 -1.63 10.88 20.71
CA MET A 507 -1.02 11.78 19.74
C MET A 507 0.05 12.67 20.38
N ALA A 508 -0.06 12.96 21.67
CA ALA A 508 0.96 13.66 22.42
C ALA A 508 2.27 12.86 22.51
N ALA A 509 2.18 11.54 22.73
CA ALA A 509 3.34 10.66 22.68
C ALA A 509 3.98 10.64 21.28
N VAL A 510 3.15 10.55 20.23
CA VAL A 510 3.62 10.60 18.82
C VAL A 510 4.36 11.90 18.52
N PHE A 511 3.83 13.06 18.90
CA PHE A 511 4.50 14.35 18.66
C PHE A 511 5.80 14.51 19.44
N ASN A 512 5.86 13.97 20.66
CA ASN A 512 7.10 13.90 21.41
C ASN A 512 8.13 13.02 20.70
N SER A 513 7.75 11.84 20.24
CA SER A 513 8.65 10.93 19.51
C SER A 513 9.15 11.56 18.20
N ILE A 514 8.32 12.30 17.47
CA ILE A 514 8.76 13.05 16.27
C ILE A 514 9.74 14.17 16.65
N SER A 515 9.46 14.91 17.72
CA SER A 515 10.37 15.97 18.20
C SER A 515 11.71 15.39 18.65
N GLU A 516 11.69 14.25 19.32
CA GLU A 516 12.90 13.53 19.73
C GLU A 516 13.70 13.04 18.52
N LEU A 517 13.02 12.51 17.49
CA LEU A 517 13.65 12.10 16.24
C LEU A 517 14.32 13.28 15.52
N MET A 518 13.69 14.46 15.52
CA MET A 518 14.30 15.68 14.98
C MET A 518 15.52 16.14 15.80
N LEU A 519 15.52 15.92 17.11
CA LEU A 519 16.66 16.25 17.97
C LEU A 519 17.81 15.25 17.79
N HIS A 520 17.47 13.97 17.63
CA HIS A 520 18.39 12.85 17.54
C HIS A 520 18.03 11.93 16.35
N PRO A 521 18.38 12.32 15.10
CA PRO A 521 18.10 11.50 13.94
C PRO A 521 18.83 10.16 14.03
N ASN A 522 18.22 9.10 13.50
CA ASN A 522 18.75 7.74 13.55
C ASN A 522 19.30 7.32 12.18
N PRO A 523 20.61 7.46 11.90
CA PRO A 523 21.18 7.12 10.61
C PRO A 523 21.23 5.59 10.34
N ILE A 524 21.00 4.75 11.36
CA ILE A 524 21.00 3.29 11.20
C ILE A 524 19.72 2.82 10.49
N ASP A 525 18.58 3.43 10.81
CA ASP A 525 17.27 3.12 10.24
C ASP A 525 16.75 4.28 9.35
N ALA A 526 17.59 4.70 8.41
CA ALA A 526 17.32 5.86 7.56
C ALA A 526 16.47 5.50 6.33
N LEU A 527 15.46 6.34 6.03
CA LEU A 527 14.73 6.29 4.75
C LEU A 527 15.52 6.91 3.60
N GLU A 528 16.42 7.84 3.92
CA GLU A 528 17.30 8.51 2.97
C GLU A 528 18.77 8.20 3.30
N SER A 529 19.28 7.12 2.72
CA SER A 529 20.64 6.61 2.92
C SER A 529 21.72 7.64 2.59
N ASN A 530 21.50 8.48 1.58
CA ASN A 530 22.42 9.56 1.21
C ASN A 530 22.56 10.61 2.34
N ILE A 531 21.44 10.99 2.97
CA ILE A 531 21.46 11.92 4.10
C ILE A 531 22.13 11.25 5.31
N ALA A 532 21.86 9.97 5.56
CA ALA A 532 22.52 9.23 6.63
C ALA A 532 24.04 9.13 6.46
N ALA A 533 24.52 8.88 5.23
CA ALA A 533 25.95 8.87 4.91
C ALA A 533 26.59 10.25 5.14
N GLU A 534 25.92 11.31 4.70
CA GLU A 534 26.36 12.69 4.94
C GLU A 534 26.41 13.03 6.44
N MET A 535 25.42 12.61 7.21
CA MET A 535 25.42 12.79 8.67
C MET A 535 26.62 12.10 9.34
N ASN A 536 26.97 10.90 8.89
CA ASN A 536 28.03 10.09 9.49
C ASN A 536 29.44 10.53 9.07
N HIS A 537 29.59 11.13 7.89
CA HIS A 537 30.91 11.41 7.30
C HIS A 537 31.19 12.91 7.09
N GLU A 538 30.15 13.73 6.93
CA GLU A 538 30.22 15.15 6.56
C GLU A 538 29.22 15.99 7.38
N TYR A 539 29.25 15.84 8.71
CA TYR A 539 28.24 16.43 9.61
C TYR A 539 28.08 17.96 9.48
N ASP A 540 29.17 18.70 9.20
CA ASP A 540 29.10 20.14 8.98
C ASP A 540 28.33 20.51 7.71
N LEU A 541 28.53 19.74 6.63
CA LEU A 541 27.77 19.90 5.38
C LEU A 541 26.29 19.59 5.61
N TYR A 542 26.00 18.49 6.31
CA TYR A 542 24.65 18.14 6.71
C TYR A 542 23.97 19.29 7.47
N LYS A 543 24.64 19.84 8.49
CA LYS A 543 24.11 20.96 9.28
C LYS A 543 23.85 22.20 8.42
N GLN A 544 24.76 22.54 7.51
CA GLN A 544 24.57 23.66 6.57
C GLN A 544 23.36 23.44 5.66
N LYS A 545 23.20 22.24 5.10
CA LYS A 545 22.05 21.88 4.27
C LYS A 545 20.75 21.91 5.05
N CYS A 546 20.72 21.42 6.29
CA CYS A 546 19.56 21.54 7.17
C CYS A 546 19.15 23.01 7.33
N LEU A 547 20.09 23.89 7.71
CA LEU A 547 19.81 25.32 7.92
C LEU A 547 19.28 26.00 6.64
N GLN A 548 19.87 25.69 5.49
CA GLN A 548 19.38 26.17 4.19
C GLN A 548 17.96 25.66 3.91
N HIS A 549 17.68 24.39 4.22
CA HIS A 549 16.36 23.80 4.05
C HIS A 549 15.31 24.42 4.97
N VAL A 550 15.67 24.72 6.23
CA VAL A 550 14.81 25.43 7.17
C VAL A 550 14.47 26.82 6.64
N ALA A 551 15.47 27.57 6.17
CA ALA A 551 15.27 28.92 5.63
C ALA A 551 14.33 28.90 4.40
N ASN A 552 14.49 27.92 3.51
CA ASN A 552 13.72 27.84 2.28
C ASN A 552 12.29 27.32 2.49
N ASN A 553 12.10 26.39 3.43
CA ASN A 553 10.86 25.60 3.51
C ASN A 553 10.09 25.81 4.82
N ALA A 554 10.78 25.97 5.95
CA ALA A 554 10.15 25.98 7.27
C ALA A 554 10.05 27.38 7.90
N ASN A 555 10.52 28.43 7.23
CA ASN A 555 10.37 29.82 7.67
C ASN A 555 9.38 30.60 6.78
N LYS A 556 8.20 30.01 6.56
CA LYS A 556 7.16 30.60 5.71
C LYS A 556 6.54 31.86 6.36
N PRO A 557 6.18 32.88 5.56
CA PRO A 557 5.37 33.99 6.04
C PRO A 557 4.00 33.48 6.52
N MET A 558 3.40 34.23 7.46
CA MET A 558 2.13 33.88 8.09
C MET A 558 1.01 33.65 7.05
N GLU A 559 1.00 34.45 5.99
CA GLU A 559 0.02 34.36 4.91
C GLU A 559 0.04 32.98 4.24
N LEU A 560 1.22 32.45 3.90
CA LEU A 560 1.34 31.12 3.29
C LEU A 560 0.96 30.00 4.27
N LEU A 561 1.29 30.14 5.56
CA LEU A 561 0.86 29.17 6.57
C LEU A 561 -0.67 29.16 6.71
N MET A 562 -1.32 30.32 6.68
CA MET A 562 -2.77 30.43 6.75
C MET A 562 -3.45 29.84 5.49
N GLU A 563 -2.89 30.08 4.30
CA GLU A 563 -3.34 29.43 3.07
C GLU A 563 -3.20 27.91 3.12
N GLU A 564 -2.14 27.40 3.73
CA GLU A 564 -1.91 25.97 3.90
C GLU A 564 -2.90 25.31 4.87
N ILE A 565 -3.27 26.02 5.94
CA ILE A 565 -4.26 25.54 6.93
C ILE A 565 -5.67 25.54 6.32
N PHE A 566 -6.09 26.67 5.73
CA PHE A 566 -7.48 26.90 5.33
C PHE A 566 -7.77 26.70 3.84
N GLY A 567 -6.76 26.62 3.00
CA GLY A 567 -6.89 26.57 1.54
C GLY A 567 -6.92 27.95 0.88
N LYS A 568 -6.65 27.99 -0.43
CA LYS A 568 -6.53 29.23 -1.22
C LYS A 568 -7.83 30.03 -1.40
N GLN A 569 -8.99 29.42 -1.15
CA GLN A 569 -10.31 30.04 -1.35
C GLN A 569 -10.99 30.44 -0.05
N VAL A 570 -10.28 30.49 1.08
CA VAL A 570 -10.90 30.82 2.36
C VAL A 570 -11.28 32.30 2.44
N ASP A 571 -12.42 32.58 3.07
CA ASP A 571 -12.82 33.94 3.43
C ASP A 571 -11.90 34.49 4.54
N THR A 572 -10.95 35.34 4.14
CA THR A 572 -9.99 35.98 5.05
C THR A 572 -10.63 37.03 5.97
N SER A 573 -11.88 37.42 5.71
CA SER A 573 -12.65 38.32 6.56
C SER A 573 -13.45 37.59 7.65
N SER A 574 -13.49 36.25 7.61
CA SER A 574 -14.19 35.45 8.61
C SER A 574 -13.56 35.58 10.01
N GLU A 575 -14.41 35.59 11.05
CA GLU A 575 -13.97 35.69 12.44
C GLU A 575 -13.00 34.56 12.82
N VAL A 576 -13.26 33.35 12.32
CA VAL A 576 -12.42 32.16 12.55
C VAL A 576 -11.01 32.37 11.98
N TYR A 577 -10.90 32.89 10.75
CA TYR A 577 -9.61 33.15 10.12
C TYR A 577 -8.80 34.20 10.89
N ILE A 578 -9.42 35.32 11.22
CA ILE A 578 -8.77 36.44 11.93
C ILE A 578 -8.29 35.97 13.32
N LYS A 579 -9.16 35.30 14.07
CA LYS A 579 -8.84 34.77 15.41
C LYS A 579 -7.69 33.76 15.34
N THR A 580 -7.73 32.85 14.38
CA THR A 580 -6.68 31.84 14.18
C THR A 580 -5.35 32.50 13.82
N LYS A 581 -5.35 33.50 12.92
CA LYS A 581 -4.13 34.25 12.55
C LYS A 581 -3.48 34.91 13.76
N VAL A 582 -4.27 35.56 14.62
CA VAL A 582 -3.77 36.21 15.84
C VAL A 582 -3.20 35.18 16.82
N GLN A 583 -3.94 34.10 17.10
CA GLN A 583 -3.49 33.04 18.00
C GLN A 583 -2.20 32.37 17.50
N LEU A 584 -2.11 32.11 16.19
CA LEU A 584 -0.94 31.49 15.59
C LEU A 584 0.27 32.42 15.62
N THR A 585 0.08 33.72 15.35
CA THR A 585 1.15 34.72 15.44
C THR A 585 1.75 34.76 16.85
N ASN A 586 0.91 34.85 17.87
CA ASN A 586 1.35 34.87 19.26
C ASN A 586 2.05 33.56 19.64
N TRP A 587 1.51 32.42 19.21
CA TRP A 587 2.10 31.12 19.48
C TRP A 587 3.49 30.96 18.86
N ILE A 588 3.68 31.37 17.60
CA ILE A 588 5.00 31.34 16.94
C ILE A 588 5.98 32.26 17.68
N GLN A 589 5.55 33.48 18.02
CA GLN A 589 6.41 34.45 18.73
C GLN A 589 6.84 33.97 20.12
N ASN A 590 5.96 33.30 20.87
CA ASN A 590 6.27 32.79 22.20
C ASN A 590 7.19 31.57 22.16
N ASN A 591 7.14 30.78 21.09
CA ASN A 591 7.84 29.49 21.00
C ASN A 591 9.12 29.54 20.15
N LYS A 592 9.31 30.57 19.32
CA LYS A 592 10.60 30.89 18.70
C LYS A 592 11.41 31.79 19.65
N LEU A 593 12.71 31.52 19.79
CA LEU A 593 13.58 32.41 20.56
C LEU A 593 13.59 33.82 19.95
N PRO A 594 13.62 34.90 20.77
CA PRO A 594 13.82 36.23 20.23
C PRO A 594 15.18 36.27 19.50
N CYS A 595 15.17 36.73 18.24
CA CYS A 595 16.39 37.00 17.50
C CYS A 595 17.29 37.87 18.38
N GLN A 596 18.40 37.32 18.89
CA GLN A 596 19.44 38.15 19.47
C GLN A 596 19.92 39.03 18.33
N LYS A 597 19.51 40.30 18.35
CA LYS A 597 20.18 41.32 17.55
C LYS A 597 21.64 41.23 17.93
N GLU A 598 22.49 40.90 16.97
CA GLU A 598 23.94 40.98 17.10
C GLU A 598 24.27 42.29 17.81
N GLN A 599 24.73 42.17 19.06
CA GLN A 599 25.38 43.28 19.73
C GLN A 599 26.72 43.45 19.03
N ASN A 600 26.70 44.28 17.98
CA ASN A 600 27.92 44.89 17.46
C ASN A 600 28.54 45.71 18.60
N HIS A 601 29.58 45.17 19.23
CA HIS A 601 30.58 45.93 19.97
C HIS A 601 31.98 45.41 19.66
#